data_AF-A0AAW7ARU6-F1
#
_entry.id   AF-A0AAW7ARU6-F1
#
_cell.length_a   1.000
_cell.length_b   1.000
_cell.length_c   1.000
_cell.angle_alpha   90.00
_cell.angle_beta   90.00
_cell.angle_gamma   90.00
#
_symmetry.space_group_name_H-M   'P 1'
#
loop_
_entity.id
_entity.type
_entity.pdbx_description
1 polymer ?
#
loop_
_entity_poly.entity_id
_entity_poly.type
_entity_poly.pdbx_seq_one_letter_code
_entity_poly.pdbx_strand_id
1 'polypeptide(L)'
;MKNIKKELLSIAATLFDLGQQVEKIVSILETEEERGALPIGARKRTSVKEKKRIPERSRITVPKKTAAPKKTTEVVSADTILNNIYTLISRSRNGITIDRIKKQTGLEARQVSNALYKLTKKEMVKTISRGRYIKKKS
;
A
#
# COMPACT_ATOMS: atom_id res chain seq x y z
N MET A 1 3.03 -44.66 18.10
CA MET A 1 2.62 -44.83 16.69
C MET A 1 1.44 -43.95 16.26
N LYS A 2 0.38 -43.77 17.07
CA LYS A 2 -0.82 -42.98 16.66
C LYS A 2 -0.50 -41.50 16.34
N ASN A 3 0.43 -40.87 17.05
CA ASN A 3 0.82 -39.47 16.82
C ASN A 3 1.57 -39.29 15.50
N ILE A 4 2.52 -40.19 15.20
CA ILE A 4 3.27 -40.19 13.93
C ILE A 4 2.31 -40.32 12.73
N LYS A 5 1.29 -41.18 12.83
CA LYS A 5 0.26 -41.31 11.78
C LYS A 5 -0.52 -40.01 11.57
N LYS A 6 -0.86 -39.29 12.64
CA LYS A 6 -1.55 -37.99 12.55
C LYS A 6 -0.66 -36.92 11.92
N GLU A 7 0.60 -36.86 12.31
CA GLU A 7 1.58 -35.96 11.71
C GLU A 7 1.75 -36.24 10.22
N LEU A 8 1.92 -37.50 9.83
CA LEU A 8 2.04 -37.91 8.44
C LEU A 8 0.81 -37.52 7.60
N LEU A 9 -0.39 -37.71 8.14
CA LEU A 9 -1.64 -37.29 7.49
C LEU A 9 -1.73 -35.77 7.36
N SER A 10 -1.29 -35.02 8.37
CA SER A 10 -1.27 -33.55 8.31
C SER A 10 -0.31 -33.06 7.24
N ILE A 11 0.88 -33.68 7.14
CA ILE A 11 1.87 -33.34 6.13
C ILE A 11 1.32 -33.64 4.74
N ALA A 12 0.70 -34.81 4.54
CA ALA A 12 0.08 -35.16 3.27
C ALA A 12 -1.01 -34.16 2.84
N ALA A 13 -1.87 -33.73 3.77
CA ALA A 13 -2.88 -32.72 3.50
C ALA A 13 -2.25 -31.37 3.08
N THR A 14 -1.20 -30.92 3.78
CA THR A 14 -0.52 -29.66 3.43
C THR A 14 0.18 -29.73 2.07
N LEU A 15 0.74 -30.89 1.70
CA LEU A 15 1.36 -31.09 0.39
C LEU A 15 0.32 -31.09 -0.73
N PHE A 16 -0.85 -31.69 -0.49
CA PHE A 16 -1.96 -31.70 -1.43
C PHE A 16 -2.50 -30.28 -1.68
N ASP A 17 -2.71 -29.51 -0.61
CA ASP A 17 -3.17 -28.13 -0.72
C ASP A 17 -2.16 -27.25 -1.48
N LEU A 18 -0.86 -27.46 -1.25
CA LEU A 18 0.19 -26.76 -1.98
C LEU A 18 0.20 -27.14 -3.46
N GLY A 19 0.01 -28.43 -3.79
CA GLY A 19 -0.14 -28.90 -5.17
C GLY A 19 -1.28 -28.18 -5.90
N GLN A 20 -2.46 -28.07 -5.27
CA GLN A 20 -3.58 -27.33 -5.85
C GLN A 20 -3.29 -25.83 -6.04
N GLN A 21 -2.51 -25.21 -5.15
CA GLN A 21 -2.13 -23.81 -5.32
C GLN A 21 -1.19 -23.62 -6.52
N VAL A 22 -0.24 -24.54 -6.72
CA VAL A 22 0.66 -24.51 -7.88
C VAL A 22 -0.12 -24.71 -9.17
N GLU A 23 -1.03 -25.68 -9.24
CA GLU A 23 -1.89 -25.88 -10.42
C GLU A 23 -2.71 -24.62 -10.75
N LYS A 24 -3.31 -23.97 -9.75
CA LYS A 24 -4.03 -22.70 -9.96
C LYS A 24 -3.13 -21.60 -10.52
N ILE A 25 -1.88 -21.51 -10.07
CA ILE A 25 -0.91 -20.54 -10.58
C ILE A 25 -0.57 -20.87 -12.04
N VAL A 26 -0.34 -22.14 -12.36
CA VAL A 26 -0.07 -22.59 -13.75
C VAL A 26 -1.23 -22.23 -14.67
N SER A 27 -2.48 -22.51 -14.29
CA SER A 27 -3.64 -22.13 -15.11
C SER A 27 -3.78 -20.62 -15.32
N ILE A 28 -3.44 -19.81 -14.29
CA ILE A 28 -3.42 -18.34 -14.43
C ILE A 28 -2.32 -17.92 -15.41
N LEU A 29 -1.13 -18.52 -15.33
CA LEU A 29 -0.02 -18.19 -16.22
C LEU A 29 -0.29 -18.61 -17.67
N GLU A 30 -0.88 -19.78 -17.91
CA GLU A 30 -1.32 -20.22 -19.25
C GLU A 30 -2.37 -19.26 -19.83
N THR A 31 -3.31 -18.77 -19.01
CA THR A 31 -4.33 -17.78 -19.42
C THR A 31 -3.70 -16.41 -19.77
N GLU A 32 -2.58 -16.06 -19.12
CA GLU A 32 -1.86 -14.81 -19.39
C GLU A 32 -0.88 -14.95 -20.57
N GLU A 33 -0.37 -16.15 -20.86
CA GLU A 33 0.46 -16.42 -22.05
C GLU A 33 -0.35 -16.32 -23.36
N GLU A 34 -1.64 -16.65 -23.36
CA GLU A 34 -2.53 -16.41 -24.51
C GLU A 34 -2.82 -14.91 -24.76
N ARG A 35 -2.50 -14.02 -23.81
CA ARG A 35 -2.56 -12.56 -23.99
C ARG A 35 -1.23 -11.97 -24.46
N GLY A 36 -0.25 -12.83 -24.77
CA GLY A 36 1.11 -12.50 -25.15
C GLY A 36 1.43 -12.64 -26.64
N ALA A 37 0.54 -12.25 -27.56
CA ALA A 37 0.85 -12.19 -28.99
C ALA A 37 0.34 -10.89 -29.67
N LEU A 38 1.12 -9.81 -29.49
CA LEU A 38 1.26 -8.56 -30.29
C LEU A 38 0.15 -7.46 -30.23
N PRO A 39 0.47 -6.15 -30.45
CA PRO A 39 1.78 -5.47 -30.46
C PRO A 39 1.90 -4.24 -29.53
N ILE A 40 3.16 -3.88 -29.29
CA ILE A 40 3.62 -2.57 -28.85
C ILE A 40 3.09 -1.50 -29.84
N GLY A 41 2.34 -0.51 -29.34
CA GLY A 41 2.09 0.75 -30.06
C GLY A 41 0.72 0.91 -30.71
N ALA A 42 -0.30 1.30 -29.93
CA ALA A 42 -1.46 2.05 -30.44
C ALA A 42 -2.28 2.67 -29.28
N ARG A 43 -1.78 3.74 -28.66
CA ARG A 43 -2.69 4.74 -28.06
C ARG A 43 -2.52 6.05 -28.80
N LYS A 44 -3.43 6.23 -29.76
CA LYS A 44 -3.68 7.44 -30.53
C LYS A 44 -3.70 8.65 -29.58
N ARG A 45 -2.81 9.59 -29.88
CA ARG A 45 -2.89 10.99 -29.50
C ARG A 45 -4.17 11.57 -30.11
N THR A 46 -5.03 12.19 -29.31
CA THR A 46 -5.99 13.18 -29.79
C THR A 46 -5.55 14.56 -29.29
N SER A 47 -4.83 15.23 -30.20
CA SER A 47 -4.79 16.68 -30.45
C SER A 47 -5.19 17.66 -29.35
N VAL A 48 -4.15 18.32 -28.84
CA VAL A 48 -3.99 19.76 -28.59
C VAL A 48 -5.05 20.66 -29.26
N LYS A 49 -5.66 21.56 -28.48
CA LYS A 49 -6.07 22.90 -28.93
C LYS A 49 -5.42 23.93 -28.02
N GLU A 50 -4.32 24.46 -28.52
CA GLU A 50 -3.51 25.52 -27.92
C GLU A 50 -4.07 26.89 -28.31
N LYS A 51 -4.14 27.83 -27.36
CA LYS A 51 -3.99 29.27 -27.64
C LYS A 51 -3.51 30.04 -26.40
N LYS A 52 -2.19 30.25 -26.39
CA LYS A 52 -1.40 31.44 -25.99
C LYS A 52 -1.96 32.45 -24.96
N ARG A 53 -1.15 32.58 -23.90
CA ARG A 53 -0.52 33.79 -23.30
C ARG A 53 -1.37 34.87 -22.58
N ILE A 54 -1.25 34.84 -21.24
CA ILE A 54 -0.95 35.88 -20.22
C ILE A 54 -1.26 37.35 -20.58
N PRO A 55 -1.95 38.10 -19.69
CA PRO A 55 -1.19 39.00 -18.83
C PRO A 55 -1.57 39.02 -17.34
N GLU A 56 -0.54 39.39 -16.60
CA GLU A 56 -0.38 39.88 -15.24
C GLU A 56 -1.47 40.85 -14.70
N ARG A 57 -1.61 40.84 -13.36
CA ARG A 57 -2.20 41.88 -12.48
C ARG A 57 -3.70 42.22 -12.62
N SER A 58 -4.46 41.91 -11.58
CA SER A 58 -5.13 42.95 -10.76
C SER A 58 -5.71 42.36 -9.47
N ARG A 59 -5.51 43.13 -8.39
CA ARG A 59 -6.16 43.01 -7.08
C ARG A 59 -7.68 43.13 -7.24
N ILE A 60 -8.44 42.38 -6.44
CA ILE A 60 -9.77 42.71 -5.85
C ILE A 60 -10.05 41.57 -4.84
N THR A 61 -9.71 41.76 -3.56
CA THR A 61 -10.64 42.05 -2.45
C THR A 61 -11.82 41.07 -2.31
N VAL A 62 -11.76 40.29 -1.22
CA VAL A 62 -12.83 39.55 -0.52
C VAL A 62 -14.24 40.14 -0.65
N PRO A 63 -15.29 39.29 -0.63
CA PRO A 63 -16.04 39.23 0.62
C PRO A 63 -16.44 37.81 1.08
N LYS A 64 -16.53 37.75 2.40
CA LYS A 64 -16.84 36.67 3.34
C LYS A 64 -18.32 36.23 3.24
N LYS A 65 -18.61 34.93 3.25
CA LYS A 65 -19.87 34.41 3.86
C LYS A 65 -19.80 32.92 4.25
N THR A 66 -19.85 32.72 5.57
CA THR A 66 -20.57 31.67 6.34
C THR A 66 -20.30 30.18 6.09
N ALA A 67 -19.45 29.65 6.97
CA ALA A 67 -19.56 28.42 7.76
C ALA A 67 -20.48 27.27 7.28
N ALA A 68 -19.85 26.12 7.02
CA ALA A 68 -20.34 24.82 7.46
C ALA A 68 -19.33 24.26 8.47
N PRO A 69 -19.73 23.68 9.61
CA PRO A 69 -18.82 23.12 10.60
C PRO A 69 -18.21 21.86 10.00
N LYS A 70 -17.00 21.98 9.43
CA LYS A 70 -16.18 20.82 9.14
C LYS A 70 -15.88 20.19 10.49
N LYS A 71 -16.31 18.92 10.65
CA LYS A 71 -15.84 18.01 11.71
C LYS A 71 -14.39 18.33 11.98
N THR A 72 -14.06 18.58 13.24
CA THR A 72 -12.72 18.70 13.77
C THR A 72 -11.89 17.50 13.33
N THR A 73 -11.30 17.59 12.13
CA THR A 73 -10.04 16.90 11.86
C THR A 73 -9.05 17.63 12.72
N GLU A 74 -8.86 17.11 13.94
CA GLU A 74 -7.68 17.40 14.73
C GLU A 74 -6.50 17.33 13.77
N VAL A 75 -5.76 18.45 13.66
CA VAL A 75 -4.58 18.52 12.83
C VAL A 75 -3.54 17.64 13.52
N VAL A 76 -3.61 16.34 13.24
CA VAL A 76 -2.65 15.37 13.75
C VAL A 76 -1.31 15.79 13.16
N SER A 77 -0.45 16.35 14.03
CA SER A 77 0.88 16.78 13.63
C SER A 77 1.61 15.64 12.95
N ALA A 78 2.42 15.95 11.94
CA ALA A 78 3.10 14.94 11.13
C ALA A 78 3.96 13.98 11.98
N ASP A 79 4.49 14.47 13.11
CA ASP A 79 5.24 13.67 14.07
C ASP A 79 4.35 12.66 14.79
N THR A 80 3.11 13.03 15.11
CA THR A 80 2.12 12.11 15.70
C THR A 80 1.78 10.98 14.74
N ILE A 81 1.65 11.25 13.44
CA ILE A 81 1.43 10.21 12.42
C ILE A 81 2.61 9.23 12.37
N LEU A 82 3.84 9.75 12.37
CA LEU A 82 5.05 8.92 12.37
C LEU A 82 5.14 8.02 13.60
N ASN A 83 4.89 8.59 14.78
CA ASN A 83 4.93 7.88 16.05
C ASN A 83 3.83 6.80 16.13
N ASN A 84 2.62 7.11 15.66
CA ASN A 84 1.51 6.14 15.62
C ASN A 84 1.84 4.93 14.72
N ILE A 85 2.38 5.18 13.52
CA ILE A 85 2.76 4.08 12.62
C ILE A 85 3.95 3.29 13.20
N TYR A 86 4.94 3.97 13.77
CA TYR A 86 6.10 3.30 14.37
C TYR A 86 5.73 2.41 15.56
N THR A 87 4.88 2.91 16.47
CA THR A 87 4.39 2.13 17.62
C THR A 87 3.55 0.92 17.18
N LEU A 88 2.79 1.05 16.09
CA LEU A 88 2.04 -0.06 15.52
C LEU A 88 2.96 -1.15 14.95
N ILE A 89 4.00 -0.75 14.21
CA ILE A 89 5.01 -1.66 13.66
C ILE A 89 5.79 -2.34 14.80
N SER A 90 6.18 -1.60 15.83
CA SER A 90 7.00 -2.12 16.93
C SER A 90 6.28 -3.17 17.79
N ARG A 91 4.95 -3.09 17.89
CA ARG A 91 4.12 -4.11 18.56
C ARG A 91 3.98 -5.40 17.77
N SER A 92 4.28 -5.39 16.47
CA SER A 92 4.14 -6.57 15.61
C SER A 92 5.45 -7.37 15.53
N ARG A 93 5.45 -8.61 16.03
CA ARG A 93 6.63 -9.50 15.97
C ARG A 93 6.94 -9.98 14.55
N ASN A 94 5.90 -10.27 13.78
CA ASN A 94 6.00 -10.81 12.41
C ASN A 94 5.99 -9.71 11.34
N GLY A 95 5.98 -8.45 11.77
CA GLY A 95 5.76 -7.29 10.92
C GLY A 95 4.30 -7.03 10.60
N ILE A 96 4.07 -5.91 9.93
CA ILE A 96 2.75 -5.40 9.59
C ILE A 96 2.68 -5.01 8.11
N THR A 97 1.50 -5.17 7.52
CA THR A 97 1.22 -4.81 6.13
C THR A 97 0.60 -3.42 6.02
N ILE A 98 0.74 -2.80 4.85
CA ILE A 98 0.17 -1.46 4.56
C ILE A 98 -1.36 -1.46 4.80
N ASP A 99 -2.06 -2.50 4.36
CA ASP A 99 -3.52 -2.60 4.54
C ASP A 99 -3.91 -2.66 6.01
N ARG A 100 -3.12 -3.36 6.83
CA ARG A 100 -3.37 -3.44 8.26
C ARG A 100 -3.09 -2.09 8.94
N ILE A 101 -2.03 -1.39 8.55
CA ILE A 101 -1.76 -0.03 9.04
C ILE A 101 -2.94 0.89 8.69
N LYS A 102 -3.41 0.88 7.44
CA LYS A 102 -4.55 1.69 6.98
C LYS A 102 -5.81 1.40 7.80
N LYS A 103 -6.14 0.11 8.00
CA LYS A 103 -7.33 -0.31 8.77
C LYS A 103 -7.27 0.14 10.23
N GLN A 104 -6.10 0.10 10.87
CA GLN A 104 -5.96 0.45 12.29
C GLN A 104 -5.82 1.94 12.55
N THR A 105 -5.21 2.68 11.61
CA THR A 105 -4.93 4.11 11.81
C THR A 105 -5.93 5.04 11.12
N GLY A 106 -6.71 4.53 10.17
CA GLY A 106 -7.62 5.35 9.34
C GLY A 106 -6.88 6.32 8.40
N LEU A 107 -5.56 6.18 8.26
CA LEU A 107 -4.74 7.08 7.45
C LEU A 107 -4.87 6.79 5.96
N GLU A 108 -4.69 7.84 5.16
CA GLU A 108 -4.67 7.74 3.71
C GLU A 108 -3.43 6.97 3.23
N ALA A 109 -3.54 6.27 2.09
CA ALA A 109 -2.44 5.48 1.52
C ALA A 109 -1.15 6.31 1.31
N ARG A 110 -1.30 7.59 0.94
CA ARG A 110 -0.17 8.53 0.77
C ARG A 110 0.52 8.84 2.10
N GLN A 111 -0.24 9.06 3.17
CA GLN A 111 0.29 9.33 4.51
C GLN A 111 1.07 8.12 5.03
N VAL A 112 0.51 6.92 4.88
CA VAL A 112 1.16 5.67 5.26
C VAL A 112 2.46 5.48 4.49
N SER A 113 2.46 5.69 3.16
CA SER A 113 3.65 5.53 2.32
C SER A 113 4.75 6.54 2.68
N ASN A 114 4.39 7.80 2.90
CA ASN A 114 5.34 8.85 3.30
C ASN A 114 5.92 8.58 4.69
N ALA A 115 5.09 8.12 5.62
CA ALA A 115 5.53 7.80 6.97
C ALA A 115 6.48 6.60 6.96
N LEU A 116 6.12 5.53 6.24
CA LEU A 116 6.99 4.37 6.06
C LEU A 116 8.32 4.78 5.45
N TYR A 117 8.33 5.54 4.34
CA TYR A 117 9.56 6.03 3.73
C TYR A 117 10.46 6.79 4.70
N LYS A 118 9.89 7.70 5.51
CA LYS A 118 10.63 8.43 6.54
C LYS A 118 11.17 7.51 7.63
N LEU A 119 10.41 6.51 8.07
CA LEU A 119 10.82 5.54 9.08
C LEU A 119 11.92 4.59 8.58
N THR A 120 11.87 4.15 7.32
CA THR A 120 12.93 3.35 6.71
C THR A 120 14.19 4.18 6.51
N LYS A 121 14.07 5.44 6.06
CA LYS A 121 15.21 6.35 5.87
C LYS A 121 15.92 6.68 7.19
N LYS A 122 15.17 6.75 8.29
CA LYS A 122 15.72 6.90 9.66
C LYS A 122 16.22 5.58 10.26
N GLU A 123 16.23 4.49 9.49
CA GLU A 123 16.61 3.14 9.92
C GLU A 123 15.82 2.58 11.11
N MET A 124 14.66 3.14 11.46
CA MET A 124 13.85 2.65 12.58
C MET A 124 13.08 1.37 12.21
N VAL A 125 12.80 1.20 10.91
CA VAL A 125 11.99 0.13 10.35
C VAL A 125 12.73 -0.50 9.18
N LYS A 126 12.63 -1.82 9.03
CA LYS A 126 13.16 -2.60 7.90
C LYS A 126 12.02 -3.25 7.12
N THR A 127 12.18 -3.29 5.81
CA THR A 127 11.28 -4.02 4.91
C THR A 127 11.70 -5.50 4.89
N ILE A 128 10.77 -6.42 5.16
CA ILE A 128 11.01 -7.86 5.00
C ILE A 128 10.75 -8.26 3.55
N SER A 129 9.57 -7.90 3.05
CA SER A 129 9.10 -8.18 1.71
C SER A 129 8.25 -7.00 1.25
N ARG A 130 7.90 -6.95 -0.05
CA ARG A 130 7.11 -5.85 -0.61
C ARG A 130 5.81 -5.66 0.21
N GLY A 131 5.68 -4.50 0.85
CA GLY A 131 4.51 -4.15 1.66
C GLY A 131 4.47 -4.72 3.08
N ARG A 132 5.53 -5.39 3.56
CA ARG A 132 5.63 -5.89 4.96
C ARG A 132 6.85 -5.30 5.68
N TYR A 133 6.60 -4.71 6.85
CA TYR A 133 7.58 -3.92 7.60
C TYR A 133 7.73 -4.39 9.05
N ILE A 134 8.96 -4.39 9.58
CA ILE A 134 9.31 -4.68 10.99
C ILE A 134 10.16 -3.59 11.60
N LYS A 135 10.17 -3.49 12.93
CA LYS A 135 11.14 -2.68 13.66
C LYS A 135 12.56 -3.21 13.40
N LYS A 136 13.52 -2.33 13.11
CA LYS A 136 14.95 -2.69 13.05
C LYS A 136 15.38 -3.11 14.47
N LYS A 137 15.98 -4.28 14.61
CA LYS A 137 16.66 -4.64 15.85
C LYS A 137 17.92 -3.77 15.94
N SER A 138 17.99 -2.92 16.97
CA SER A 138 19.24 -2.32 17.44
C SER A 138 20.01 -3.37 18.24
#